data_AF-A0A0N5AGH2-F1
#
_entry.id   AF-A0A0N5AGH2-F1
#
_cell.length_a   1.000
_cell.length_b   1.000
_cell.length_c   1.000
_cell.angle_alpha   90.00
_cell.angle_beta   90.00
_cell.angle_gamma   90.00
#
_symmetry.space_group_name_H-M   'P 1'
#
loop_
_entity.id
_entity.type
_entity.pdbx_description
1 polymer ?
#
loop_
_entity_poly.entity_id
_entity_poly.type
_entity_poly.pdbx_seq_one_letter_code
_entity_poly.pdbx_strand_id
1 'polypeptide(L)'
;MPVLSLIGIALITLVVCNLFQGADLLAKGLTKLGFAPCVLHGGKGQDAREYSLAALKDGTKDILVATDVAGRGIDIKDVSLVLNYDMAKSIEDYTHRIGRTGRAGKHGKAITFLTPEDKDVFYDLKQCLLESPVSTCPPELANHPDAQQKPGTFVIKKRQEETLYRN
;
A
#
# COMPACT_ATOMS: atom_id res chain seq x y z
N MET A 1 -18.77 -7.28 18.50
CA MET A 1 -18.93 -6.02 17.76
C MET A 1 -17.55 -5.60 17.26
N PRO A 2 -17.33 -5.38 15.96
CA PRO A 2 -16.02 -4.97 15.48
C PRO A 2 -15.70 -3.56 16.00
N VAL A 3 -14.49 -3.40 16.51
CA VAL A 3 -13.96 -2.21 17.23
C VAL A 3 -14.10 -0.90 16.42
N LEU A 4 -14.24 -0.99 15.09
CA LEU A 4 -14.43 0.16 14.20
C LEU A 4 -15.79 0.87 14.38
N SER A 5 -16.82 0.18 14.88
CA SER A 5 -18.14 0.79 15.13
C SER A 5 -18.17 1.77 16.31
N LEU A 6 -17.16 1.74 17.20
CA LEU A 6 -17.15 2.56 18.42
C LEU A 6 -16.83 4.04 18.17
N ILE A 7 -16.40 4.41 16.96
CA ILE A 7 -15.96 5.78 16.64
C ILE A 7 -17.06 6.59 15.93
N GLY A 8 -18.23 5.99 15.63
CA GLY A 8 -19.38 6.71 15.06
C GLY A 8 -19.14 7.31 13.65
N ILE A 9 -18.01 7.04 13.02
CA ILE A 9 -17.69 7.47 11.66
C ILE A 9 -17.49 6.20 10.83
N ALA A 10 -18.32 6.02 9.80
CA ALA A 10 -18.13 4.97 8.81
C ALA A 10 -16.90 5.31 7.95
N LEU A 11 -15.72 4.87 8.41
CA LEU A 11 -14.45 5.11 7.74
C LEU A 11 -14.21 4.01 6.72
N ILE A 12 -14.35 4.32 5.43
CA ILE A 12 -14.03 3.36 4.37
C ILE A 12 -12.54 3.03 4.43
N THR A 13 -12.23 1.74 4.53
CA THR A 13 -10.88 1.19 4.52
C THR A 13 -10.65 0.41 3.22
N LEU A 14 -9.65 0.84 2.43
CA LEU A 14 -9.18 0.13 1.25
C LEU A 14 -7.96 -0.71 1.60
N VAL A 15 -8.06 -2.02 1.46
CA VAL A 15 -6.96 -2.96 1.65
C VAL A 15 -6.47 -3.45 0.30
N VAL A 16 -5.19 -3.22 -0.02
CA VAL A 16 -4.63 -3.54 -1.34
C VAL A 16 -3.70 -4.75 -1.25
N CYS A 17 -3.96 -5.75 -2.09
CA CYS A 17 -3.15 -6.95 -2.27
C CYS A 17 -2.59 -6.99 -3.70
N ASN A 18 -1.47 -7.69 -3.90
CA ASN A 18 -0.86 -7.84 -5.23
C ASN A 18 -1.59 -8.90 -6.07
N LEU A 19 -2.09 -9.97 -5.44
CA LEU A 19 -2.70 -11.13 -6.11
C LEU A 19 -4.17 -11.30 -5.75
N PHE A 20 -4.98 -11.76 -6.70
CA PHE A 20 -6.41 -11.96 -6.48
C PHE A 20 -6.70 -13.08 -5.47
N GLN A 21 -5.89 -14.16 -5.45
CA GLN A 21 -6.03 -15.23 -4.46
C GLN A 21 -5.75 -14.70 -3.04
N GLY A 22 -4.77 -13.78 -2.91
CA GLY A 22 -4.47 -13.11 -1.65
C GLY A 22 -5.63 -12.26 -1.17
N ALA A 23 -6.24 -11.49 -2.08
CA ALA A 23 -7.44 -10.69 -1.77
C ALA A 23 -8.61 -11.55 -1.29
N ASP A 24 -8.90 -12.67 -1.96
CA ASP A 24 -9.97 -13.59 -1.57
C ASP A 24 -9.70 -14.27 -0.21
N LEU A 25 -8.45 -14.67 0.03
CA LEU A 25 -8.06 -15.31 1.30
C LEU A 25 -8.14 -14.33 2.47
N LEU A 26 -7.65 -13.10 2.27
CA LEU A 26 -7.71 -12.04 3.26
C LEU A 26 -9.15 -11.69 3.62
N ALA A 27 -10.02 -11.54 2.61
CA ALA A 27 -11.43 -11.28 2.84
C ALA A 27 -12.12 -12.39 3.64
N LYS A 28 -11.81 -13.68 3.35
CA LYS A 28 -12.31 -14.81 4.16
C LYS A 28 -11.81 -14.73 5.61
N GLY A 29 -10.54 -14.35 5.82
CA GLY A 29 -9.97 -14.15 7.14
C GLY A 29 -10.69 -13.05 7.93
N LEU A 30 -10.89 -11.88 7.30
CA LEU A 30 -11.63 -10.76 7.87
C LEU A 30 -13.08 -11.15 8.22
N THR A 31 -13.76 -11.91 7.35
CA THR A 31 -15.11 -12.43 7.64
C THR A 31 -15.13 -13.33 8.87
N LYS A 32 -14.14 -14.21 9.03
CA LYS A 32 -14.01 -15.05 10.24
C LYS A 32 -13.77 -14.25 11.52
N LEU A 33 -13.13 -13.09 11.41
CA LEU A 33 -12.93 -12.14 12.51
C LEU A 33 -14.16 -11.26 12.78
N GLY A 34 -15.26 -11.46 12.06
CA GLY A 34 -16.52 -10.74 12.25
C GLY A 34 -16.61 -9.41 11.48
N PHE A 35 -15.71 -9.17 10.53
CA PHE A 35 -15.83 -8.06 9.58
C PHE A 35 -16.65 -8.46 8.36
N ALA A 36 -17.05 -7.48 7.56
CA ALA A 36 -17.87 -7.70 6.38
C ALA A 36 -17.22 -7.07 5.13
N PRO A 37 -16.09 -7.59 4.64
CA PRO A 37 -15.38 -6.99 3.50
C PRO A 37 -16.10 -7.24 2.17
N CYS A 38 -15.96 -6.29 1.25
CA CYS A 38 -16.14 -6.50 -0.19
C CYS A 38 -14.81 -6.89 -0.84
N VAL A 39 -14.88 -7.56 -2.00
CA VAL A 39 -13.69 -8.00 -2.74
C VAL A 39 -13.78 -7.55 -4.19
N LEU A 40 -12.71 -6.94 -4.70
CA LEU A 40 -12.66 -6.41 -6.04
C LEU A 40 -11.33 -6.72 -6.72
N HIS A 41 -11.36 -7.60 -7.72
CA HIS A 41 -10.20 -7.98 -8.52
C HIS A 41 -10.65 -8.52 -9.88
N GLY A 42 -9.73 -8.68 -10.84
CA GLY A 42 -10.05 -9.10 -12.22
C GLY A 42 -10.74 -10.47 -12.35
N GLY A 43 -10.59 -11.36 -11.35
CA GLY A 43 -11.33 -12.63 -11.29
C GLY A 43 -12.79 -12.55 -10.81
N LYS A 44 -13.32 -11.38 -10.44
CA LYS A 44 -14.74 -11.22 -10.08
C LYS A 44 -15.57 -10.89 -11.32
N GLY A 45 -16.78 -11.44 -11.40
CA GLY A 45 -17.76 -11.08 -12.44
C GLY A 45 -18.27 -9.64 -12.28
N GLN A 46 -18.89 -9.11 -13.34
CA GLN A 46 -19.39 -7.73 -13.39
C GLN A 46 -20.44 -7.45 -12.28
N ASP A 47 -21.39 -8.35 -12.06
CA ASP A 47 -22.42 -8.18 -11.02
C ASP A 47 -21.81 -8.08 -9.61
N ALA A 48 -20.77 -8.87 -9.33
CA ALA A 48 -20.07 -8.84 -8.04
C ALA A 48 -19.28 -7.54 -7.85
N ARG A 49 -18.73 -6.99 -8.94
CA ARG A 49 -18.06 -5.69 -8.96
C ARG A 49 -19.07 -4.58 -8.66
N GLU A 50 -20.21 -4.56 -9.35
CA GLU A 50 -21.26 -3.55 -9.15
C GLU A 50 -21.84 -3.59 -7.73
N TYR A 51 -22.12 -4.80 -7.22
CA TYR A 51 -22.55 -4.98 -5.83
C TYR A 51 -21.54 -4.42 -4.83
N SER A 52 -20.26 -4.72 -5.01
CA SER A 52 -19.20 -4.25 -4.09
C SER A 52 -19.09 -2.73 -4.07
N LEU A 53 -19.20 -2.09 -5.23
CA LEU A 53 -19.16 -0.63 -5.36
C LEU A 53 -20.42 0.02 -4.75
N ALA A 54 -21.60 -0.55 -5.01
CA ALA A 54 -22.84 -0.05 -4.42
C ALA A 54 -22.82 -0.14 -2.89
N ALA A 55 -22.41 -1.29 -2.36
CA ALA A 55 -22.38 -1.54 -0.91
C ALA A 55 -21.35 -0.69 -0.15
N LEU A 56 -20.26 -0.28 -0.81
CA LEU A 56 -19.32 0.70 -0.25
C LEU A 56 -19.91 2.12 -0.29
N LYS A 57 -20.63 2.46 -1.37
CA LYS A 57 -21.19 3.79 -1.58
C LYS A 57 -22.37 4.08 -0.65
N ASP A 58 -23.20 3.08 -0.39
CA ASP A 58 -24.35 3.20 0.52
C ASP A 58 -23.99 2.98 2.00
N GLY A 59 -22.74 2.59 2.29
CA GLY A 59 -22.22 2.40 3.64
C GLY A 59 -22.58 1.04 4.27
N THR A 60 -23.21 0.12 3.52
CA THR A 60 -23.48 -1.25 3.99
C THR A 60 -22.19 -2.02 4.27
N LYS A 61 -21.10 -1.66 3.60
CA LYS A 61 -19.77 -2.25 3.71
C LYS A 61 -18.75 -1.12 3.88
N ASP A 62 -17.85 -1.31 4.82
CA ASP A 62 -16.83 -0.31 5.22
C ASP A 62 -15.40 -0.75 4.86
N ILE A 63 -15.21 -2.01 4.47
CA ILE A 63 -13.92 -2.56 4.07
C ILE A 63 -13.98 -3.06 2.62
N LEU A 64 -13.05 -2.58 1.80
CA LEU A 64 -12.81 -3.11 0.46
C LEU A 64 -11.43 -3.77 0.40
N VAL A 65 -11.38 -5.04 0.02
CA VAL A 65 -10.14 -5.72 -0.36
C VAL A 65 -10.01 -5.73 -1.88
N ALA A 66 -8.92 -5.20 -2.42
CA ALA A 66 -8.74 -5.06 -3.87
C ALA A 66 -7.31 -5.33 -4.36
N THR A 67 -7.15 -5.50 -5.68
CA THR A 67 -5.85 -5.50 -6.37
C THR A 67 -5.70 -4.28 -7.29
N ASP A 68 -4.46 -3.91 -7.64
CA ASP A 68 -4.16 -2.73 -8.47
C ASP A 68 -4.91 -2.72 -9.81
N VAL A 69 -4.94 -3.87 -10.47
CA VAL A 69 -5.56 -4.05 -11.80
C VAL A 69 -7.03 -3.68 -11.76
N ALA A 70 -7.70 -3.95 -10.64
CA ALA A 70 -9.12 -3.66 -10.50
C ALA A 70 -9.39 -2.27 -9.92
N GLY A 71 -8.41 -1.63 -9.28
CA GLY A 71 -8.48 -0.23 -8.84
C GLY A 71 -8.28 0.79 -9.96
N ARG A 72 -7.57 0.43 -11.05
CA ARG A 72 -7.40 1.29 -12.23
C ARG A 72 -8.75 1.39 -12.98
N GLY A 73 -9.33 2.59 -13.01
CA GLY A 73 -10.65 2.84 -13.60
C GLY A 73 -11.83 2.73 -12.63
N ILE A 74 -11.56 2.50 -11.34
CA ILE A 74 -12.60 2.58 -10.29
C ILE A 74 -12.44 3.87 -9.51
N ASP A 75 -13.52 4.62 -9.43
CA ASP A 75 -13.56 5.90 -8.73
C ASP A 75 -13.90 5.74 -7.24
N ILE A 76 -13.08 4.97 -6.51
CA ILE A 76 -13.12 4.95 -5.05
C ILE A 76 -12.15 6.01 -4.56
N LYS A 77 -12.67 7.22 -4.39
CA LYS A 77 -11.98 8.36 -3.78
C LYS A 77 -12.43 8.52 -2.33
N ASP A 78 -11.68 9.33 -1.59
CA ASP A 78 -12.01 9.78 -0.24
C ASP A 78 -12.13 8.65 0.79
N VAL A 79 -11.37 7.57 0.61
CA VAL A 79 -11.24 6.55 1.66
C VAL A 79 -10.49 7.13 2.84
N SER A 80 -10.83 6.70 4.05
CA SER A 80 -10.22 7.21 5.28
C SER A 80 -8.87 6.56 5.55
N LEU A 81 -8.74 5.28 5.18
CA LEU A 81 -7.53 4.49 5.35
C LEU A 81 -7.24 3.70 4.09
N VAL A 82 -6.00 3.76 3.63
CA VAL A 82 -5.42 2.81 2.68
C VAL A 82 -4.46 1.90 3.45
N LEU A 83 -4.71 0.59 3.43
CA LEU A 83 -3.82 -0.43 3.96
C LEU A 83 -3.20 -1.20 2.79
N ASN A 84 -1.92 -0.95 2.51
CA ASN A 84 -1.15 -1.80 1.60
C ASN A 84 -0.80 -3.08 2.38
N TYR A 85 -1.62 -4.12 2.22
CA TYR A 85 -1.37 -5.43 2.83
C TYR A 85 -0.15 -6.10 2.20
N ASP A 86 -0.05 -6.00 0.87
CA ASP A 86 1.19 -6.26 0.15
C ASP A 86 1.75 -4.93 -0.36
N MET A 87 3.06 -4.72 -0.25
CA MET A 87 3.70 -3.55 -0.86
C MET A 87 3.57 -3.58 -2.39
N ALA A 88 3.39 -2.39 -2.98
CA ALA A 88 3.35 -2.23 -4.43
C ALA A 88 4.70 -2.58 -5.06
N LYS A 89 4.67 -3.12 -6.28
CA LYS A 89 5.89 -3.51 -7.00
C LYS A 89 6.68 -2.34 -7.59
N SER A 90 6.10 -1.14 -7.59
CA SER A 90 6.79 0.10 -7.92
C SER A 90 6.30 1.25 -7.05
N ILE A 91 7.10 2.32 -6.96
CA ILE A 91 6.75 3.50 -6.15
C ILE A 91 5.60 4.30 -6.77
N GLU A 92 5.44 4.26 -8.10
CA GLU A 92 4.34 4.90 -8.82
C GLU A 92 3.01 4.24 -8.45
N ASP A 93 2.96 2.90 -8.43
CA ASP A 93 1.76 2.17 -8.00
C ASP A 93 1.47 2.40 -6.53
N TYR A 94 2.49 2.43 -5.66
CA TYR A 94 2.32 2.84 -4.26
C TYR A 94 1.66 4.22 -4.15
N THR A 95 2.15 5.20 -4.90
CA THR A 95 1.62 6.58 -4.91
C THR A 95 0.18 6.62 -5.40
N HIS A 96 -0.17 5.84 -6.43
CA HIS A 96 -1.54 5.71 -6.91
C HIS A 96 -2.49 5.09 -5.89
N ARG A 97 -2.01 4.10 -5.11
CA ARG A 97 -2.78 3.46 -4.04
C ARG A 97 -3.08 4.45 -2.91
N ILE A 98 -2.06 5.13 -2.39
CA ILE A 98 -2.25 6.07 -1.27
C ILE A 98 -2.99 7.34 -1.69
N GLY A 99 -2.93 7.72 -2.98
CA GLY A 99 -3.69 8.84 -3.54
C GLY A 99 -5.21 8.65 -3.57
N ARG A 100 -5.72 7.53 -3.04
CA ARG A 100 -7.15 7.27 -2.78
C ARG A 100 -7.64 7.91 -1.48
N THR A 101 -6.73 8.29 -0.59
CA THR A 101 -7.04 8.99 0.67
C THR A 101 -6.55 10.45 0.63
N GLY A 102 -6.91 11.25 1.64
CA GLY A 102 -6.31 12.56 1.89
C GLY A 102 -6.63 13.66 0.87
N ARG A 103 -7.76 13.60 0.17
CA ARG A 103 -8.18 14.62 -0.80
C ARG A 103 -9.06 15.70 -0.16
N ALA A 104 -9.17 16.85 -0.84
CA ALA A 104 -10.07 17.96 -0.48
C ALA A 104 -9.94 18.45 0.97
N GLY A 105 -8.71 18.54 1.49
CA GLY A 105 -8.42 19.04 2.83
C GLY A 105 -8.71 18.05 3.98
N LYS A 106 -9.11 16.82 3.66
CA LYS A 106 -9.28 15.75 4.66
C LYS A 106 -7.92 15.13 5.00
N HIS A 107 -7.74 14.76 6.26
CA HIS A 107 -6.61 13.91 6.65
C HIS A 107 -6.91 12.47 6.24
N GLY A 108 -6.01 11.91 5.43
CA GLY A 108 -6.02 10.51 5.04
C GLY A 108 -4.88 9.77 5.69
N LYS A 109 -5.06 8.47 5.98
CA LYS A 109 -3.97 7.63 6.48
C LYS A 109 -3.64 6.53 5.47
N ALA A 110 -2.35 6.30 5.27
CA ALA A 110 -1.84 5.13 4.59
C ALA A 110 -0.97 4.33 5.55
N ILE A 111 -1.18 3.01 5.60
CA ILE A 111 -0.34 2.06 6.34
C ILE A 111 0.14 1.03 5.32
N THR A 112 1.42 0.67 5.41
CA THR A 112 2.04 -0.28 4.49
C THR A 112 2.79 -1.33 5.28
N PHE A 113 2.50 -2.60 4.97
CA PHE A 113 3.34 -3.69 5.41
C PHE A 113 4.49 -3.87 4.41
N LEU A 114 5.68 -4.07 4.96
CA LEU A 114 6.90 -4.31 4.20
C LEU A 114 7.48 -5.64 4.63
N THR A 115 7.95 -6.41 3.66
CA THR A 115 8.73 -7.63 3.90
C THR A 115 10.10 -7.52 3.22
N PRO A 116 11.08 -8.40 3.54
CA PRO A 116 12.38 -8.39 2.87
C PRO A 116 12.30 -8.58 1.35
N GLU A 117 11.23 -9.21 0.85
CA GLU A 117 10.95 -9.37 -0.58
C GLU A 117 10.63 -8.05 -1.29
N ASP A 118 10.32 -6.99 -0.55
CA ASP A 118 10.00 -5.66 -1.07
C ASP A 118 11.21 -4.72 -1.10
N LYS A 119 12.42 -5.22 -0.85
CA LYS A 119 13.66 -4.42 -0.77
C LYS A 119 13.89 -3.52 -1.99
N ASP A 120 13.46 -3.95 -3.18
CA ASP A 120 13.65 -3.21 -4.43
C ASP A 120 12.85 -1.90 -4.47
N VAL A 121 11.89 -1.68 -3.57
CA VAL A 121 11.17 -0.40 -3.46
C VAL A 121 11.57 0.41 -2.23
N PHE A 122 12.45 -0.10 -1.37
CA PHE A 122 12.77 0.55 -0.09
C PHE A 122 13.40 1.92 -0.25
N TYR A 123 14.37 2.05 -1.18
CA TYR A 123 15.02 3.33 -1.45
C TYR A 123 14.00 4.40 -1.89
N ASP A 124 13.19 4.09 -2.89
CA ASP A 124 12.22 5.05 -3.43
C ASP A 124 11.09 5.34 -2.43
N LEU A 125 10.66 4.34 -1.65
CA LEU A 125 9.69 4.53 -0.56
C LEU A 125 10.24 5.46 0.53
N LYS A 126 11.51 5.28 0.92
CA LYS A 126 12.18 6.18 1.86
C LYS A 126 12.18 7.62 1.33
N GLN A 127 12.57 7.85 0.07
CA GLN A 127 12.55 9.19 -0.52
C GLN A 127 11.14 9.78 -0.53
N CYS A 128 10.15 9.00 -0.98
CA CYS A 128 8.75 9.41 -1.00
C CYS A 128 8.24 9.86 0.39
N LEU A 129 8.60 9.14 1.45
CA LEU A 129 8.21 9.50 2.83
C LEU A 129 8.95 10.74 3.35
N LEU A 130 10.20 10.96 2.96
CA LEU A 130 10.99 12.13 3.35
C LEU A 130 10.55 13.41 2.62
N GLU A 131 10.07 13.29 1.38
CA GLU A 131 9.55 14.39 0.59
C GLU A 131 8.15 14.83 1.02
N SER A 132 7.40 13.96 1.71
CA SER A 132 6.05 14.26 2.18
C SER A 132 6.08 15.06 3.50
N PRO A 133 5.54 16.30 3.54
CA PRO A 133 5.54 17.13 4.74
C PRO A 133 4.62 16.63 5.84
N VAL A 134 3.71 15.70 5.52
CA VAL A 134 2.71 15.14 6.45
C VAL A 134 3.03 13.70 6.84
N SER A 135 4.12 13.14 6.32
CA SER A 135 4.55 11.78 6.63
C SER A 135 5.78 11.78 7.54
N THR A 136 6.01 10.66 8.20
CA THR A 136 7.25 10.40 8.92
C THR A 136 7.86 9.13 8.36
N CYS A 137 9.15 9.17 8.02
CA CYS A 137 9.88 7.98 7.61
C CYS A 137 10.30 7.19 8.87
N PRO A 138 9.85 5.94 9.04
CA PRO A 138 10.21 5.15 10.21
C PRO A 138 11.73 4.88 10.24
N PRO A 139 12.40 4.96 11.41
CA PRO A 139 13.84 4.76 11.51
C PRO A 139 14.31 3.41 10.94
N GLU A 140 13.46 2.38 11.05
CA GLU A 140 13.72 1.04 10.53
C GLU A 140 13.93 1.06 9.01
N LEU A 141 13.11 1.83 8.28
CA LEU A 141 13.28 2.01 6.83
C LEU A 141 14.38 3.02 6.51
N ALA A 142 14.44 4.13 7.25
CA ALA A 142 15.42 5.20 6.99
C ALA A 142 16.86 4.69 7.07
N ASN A 143 17.13 3.76 7.99
CA ASN A 143 18.45 3.19 8.25
C ASN A 143 18.64 1.80 7.60
N HIS A 144 17.63 1.26 6.90
CA HIS A 144 17.73 -0.07 6.30
C HIS A 144 18.84 -0.12 5.24
N PRO A 145 19.68 -1.17 5.19
CA PRO A 145 20.76 -1.28 4.20
C PRO A 145 20.26 -1.16 2.75
N ASP A 146 19.18 -1.86 2.42
CA ASP A 146 18.58 -1.82 1.08
C ASP A 146 17.88 -0.48 0.74
N ALA A 147 17.70 0.41 1.72
CA ALA A 147 17.12 1.75 1.50
C ALA A 147 18.19 2.83 1.28
N GLN A 148 19.48 2.49 1.28
CA GLN A 148 20.56 3.50 1.17
C GLN A 148 20.96 3.80 -0.27
N GLN A 149 20.70 2.89 -1.21
CA GLN A 149 21.10 3.04 -2.61
C GLN A 149 19.95 2.68 -3.52
N LYS A 150 19.86 3.39 -4.65
CA LYS A 150 18.85 3.11 -5.65
C LYS A 150 19.12 1.72 -6.28
N PRO A 151 18.15 0.80 -6.28
CA PRO A 151 18.28 -0.51 -6.90
C PRO A 151 18.77 -0.40 -8.36
N GLY A 152 19.64 -1.32 -8.78
CA GLY A 152 20.18 -1.35 -10.13
C GLY A 152 21.34 -0.37 -10.41
N THR A 153 21.77 0.43 -9.42
CA THR A 153 22.96 1.27 -9.54
C THR A 153 24.22 0.46 -9.21
N PHE A 154 25.11 0.21 -10.18
CA PHE A 154 26.40 -0.42 -9.91
C PHE A 154 27.39 0.61 -9.35
N VAL A 155 27.92 0.38 -8.15
CA VAL A 155 29.03 1.17 -7.61
C VAL A 155 30.33 0.67 -8.23
N ILE A 156 30.97 1.47 -9.09
CA ILE A 156 32.34 1.21 -9.54
C ILE A 156 33.27 1.41 -8.33
N LYS A 157 33.77 0.30 -7.77
CA LYS A 157 34.72 0.34 -6.66
C LYS A 157 36.04 0.90 -7.18
N LYS A 158 36.37 2.15 -6.84
CA LYS A 158 37.67 2.77 -7.17
C LYS A 158 38.79 1.90 -6.57
N ARG A 159 39.57 1.24 -7.42
CA ARG A 159 40.76 0.47 -7.02
C ARG A 159 41.72 1.44 -6.33
N GLN A 160 42.02 1.22 -5.06
CA GLN A 160 43.07 1.98 -4.37
C GLN A 160 44.38 1.75 -5.13
N GLU A 161 44.99 2.84 -5.59
CA GLU A 161 46.35 2.82 -6.12
C GLU A 161 47.28 2.50 -4.96
N GLU A 162 47.75 1.24 -4.89
CA GLU A 162 48.90 0.88 -4.07
C GLU A 162 50.10 1.65 -4.62
N THR A 163 50.47 2.74 -3.94
CA THR A 163 51.73 3.42 -4.17
C THR A 163 52.85 2.50 -3.67
N LEU A 164 53.38 1.64 -4.54
CA LEU A 164 54.62 0.93 -4.28
C LEU A 164 55.77 1.95 -4.24
N TYR A 165 56.28 2.21 -3.04
CA TYR A 165 57.58 2.86 -2.87
C TYR A 165 58.66 1.95 -3.50
N ARG A 166 59.38 2.46 -4.50
CA ARG A 166 60.66 1.90 -4.95
C ARG A 166 61.77 2.57 -4.14
N ASN A 167 62.55 1.74 -3.44
CA ASN A 167 63.83 2.10 -2.82
C ASN A 167 64.86 2.54 -3.87
#